data_AF-A0A7C7YDZ3-F1
#
_entry.id   AF-A0A7C7YDZ3-F1
#
_cell.length_a   1.000
_cell.length_b   1.000
_cell.length_c   1.000
_cell.angle_alpha   90.00
_cell.angle_beta   90.00
_cell.angle_gamma   90.00
#
_symmetry.space_group_name_H-M   'P 1'
#
loop_
_entity.id
_entity.type
_entity.pdbx_description
1 polymer ?
#
loop_
_entity_poly.entity_id
_entity_poly.type
_entity_poly.pdbx_seq_one_letter_code
_entity_poly.pdbx_strand_id
1 'polypeptide(L)'
;MSDDNDSTVDPEQMNAHKKAWDQYALLANILGREYYLIEQVGGRWPSWVIDVKQDGDVHESLKKVNHHLDKLGWMVRLTEDEPWLATILPIPDRQFPPITMHIFLWSMTALTATLAGSLWIEHSSPSEGWFGHGLFIDSFIGFTLPILATLFIASLIQVKVAAKQGLRIGHIAPIPDISIAFWSVGLFSPSSLIWPFGLLLISTLPRMSSRPWDNRKQLGTISLIAPSIMICSGFILWAIGLFLTPELVELVSAPRSIEPPLIVELVALAFFDDVHIRLAWAHPLAKAGSVLTFFGWISLLPIPTFPGGRLMVARLGSVMARNSGTQVRLFFVILIFAWLFNAFDGFSVWTLVLALILPFLYYMGGEPGIPIVLDEPAGLDVTTEKRLGIFFFLFFMLALPSQSPVLLHDEWQAPLEFQFDEIEAASRGDDGVWTT
;
A
#
# COMPACT_ATOMS: atom_id res chain seq x y z
N MET A 1 37.91 18.16 72.89
CA MET A 1 36.53 18.61 72.56
C MET A 1 36.68 19.40 71.26
N SER A 2 36.20 18.98 70.11
CA SER A 2 35.31 17.88 69.73
C SER A 2 35.53 17.63 68.24
N ASP A 3 35.53 16.36 67.87
CA ASP A 3 35.54 15.87 66.48
C ASP A 3 34.41 16.49 65.66
N ASP A 4 34.71 16.88 64.42
CA ASP A 4 33.71 16.91 63.35
C ASP A 4 34.26 16.13 62.16
N ASN A 5 33.55 15.03 61.89
CA ASN A 5 33.78 14.02 60.87
C ASN A 5 33.80 14.63 59.47
N ASP A 6 34.96 14.63 58.83
CA ASP A 6 35.05 14.68 57.38
C ASP A 6 34.82 13.24 56.88
N SER A 7 33.55 12.88 56.66
CA SER A 7 33.20 11.60 56.05
C SER A 7 33.54 11.64 54.56
N THR A 8 34.81 11.41 54.26
CA THR A 8 35.30 11.09 52.92
C THR A 8 34.61 9.80 52.48
N VAL A 9 33.55 9.91 51.69
CA VAL A 9 32.95 8.78 50.98
C VAL A 9 33.96 8.36 49.94
N ASP A 10 34.81 7.39 50.31
CA ASP A 10 35.67 6.68 49.36
C ASP A 10 34.75 6.08 48.29
N PRO A 11 34.90 6.44 47.00
CA PRO A 11 34.09 5.82 45.96
C PRO A 11 34.45 4.33 45.96
N GLU A 12 33.47 3.47 46.28
CA GLU A 12 33.65 2.01 46.25
C GLU A 12 34.33 1.63 44.93
N GLN A 13 35.57 1.15 45.07
CA GLN A 13 36.41 0.79 43.93
C GLN A 13 35.71 -0.33 43.18
N MET A 14 35.14 -0.03 42.01
CA MET A 14 34.48 -1.03 41.18
C MET A 14 35.48 -2.15 40.90
N ASN A 15 35.21 -3.35 41.40
CA ASN A 15 36.03 -4.52 41.15
C ASN A 15 36.14 -4.76 39.64
N ALA A 16 37.29 -4.45 39.07
CA ALA A 16 37.54 -4.69 37.66
C ALA A 16 37.47 -6.21 37.41
N HIS A 17 36.54 -6.64 36.55
CA HIS A 17 36.44 -8.05 36.16
C HIS A 17 37.78 -8.51 35.56
N LYS A 18 38.34 -9.61 36.08
CA LYS A 18 39.64 -10.17 35.65
C LYS A 18 39.71 -10.57 34.17
N LYS A 19 38.57 -10.67 33.47
CA LYS A 19 38.47 -11.05 32.07
C LYS A 19 37.48 -10.12 31.36
N ALA A 20 37.92 -9.51 30.26
CA ALA A 20 37.03 -8.74 29.40
C ALA A 20 35.90 -9.64 28.89
N TRP A 21 34.68 -9.14 28.90
CA TRP A 21 33.55 -9.88 28.34
C TRP A 21 33.67 -9.94 26.82
N ASP A 22 33.44 -11.14 26.28
CA ASP A 22 33.11 -11.28 24.87
C ASP A 22 31.73 -10.69 24.61
N GLN A 23 31.45 -10.25 23.38
CA GLN A 23 30.18 -9.63 22.99
C GLN A 23 28.99 -10.53 23.35
N TYR A 24 29.13 -11.84 23.15
CA TYR A 24 28.11 -12.82 23.51
C TYR A 24 27.83 -12.83 25.02
N ALA A 25 28.87 -12.77 25.84
CA ALA A 25 28.76 -12.76 27.31
C ALA A 25 28.17 -11.43 27.82
N LEU A 26 28.49 -10.30 27.18
CA LEU A 26 27.88 -9.01 27.47
C LEU A 26 26.38 -9.04 27.20
N LEU A 27 25.98 -9.50 26.02
CA LEU A 27 24.58 -9.58 25.61
C LEU A 27 23.79 -10.56 26.48
N ALA A 28 24.37 -11.72 26.79
CA ALA A 28 23.79 -12.67 27.75
C ALA A 28 23.59 -12.03 29.12
N ASN A 29 24.58 -11.29 29.65
CA ASN A 29 24.43 -10.66 30.96
C ASN A 29 23.32 -9.60 30.96
N ILE A 30 23.21 -8.79 29.90
CA ILE A 30 22.12 -7.81 29.77
C ILE A 30 20.75 -8.52 29.76
N LEU A 31 20.60 -9.55 28.93
CA LEU A 31 19.35 -10.32 28.84
C LEU A 31 19.04 -11.02 30.16
N GLY A 32 20.08 -11.55 30.81
CA GLY A 32 20.05 -12.20 32.11
C GLY A 32 19.71 -11.28 33.28
N ARG A 33 19.52 -9.97 33.10
CA ARG A 33 18.98 -9.08 34.15
C ARG A 33 17.47 -9.27 34.31
N GLU A 34 16.76 -9.37 33.20
CA GLU A 34 15.29 -9.46 33.17
C GLU A 34 14.79 -10.91 33.02
N TYR A 35 15.62 -11.82 32.47
CA TYR A 35 15.23 -13.21 32.21
C TYR A 35 16.15 -14.25 32.84
N TYR A 36 15.61 -15.44 33.13
CA TYR A 36 16.40 -16.65 33.36
C TYR A 36 16.82 -17.21 32.00
N LEU A 37 18.12 -17.38 31.77
CA LEU A 37 18.66 -17.98 30.56
C LEU A 37 18.74 -19.49 30.78
N ILE A 38 17.90 -20.26 30.08
CA ILE A 38 17.82 -21.72 30.22
C ILE A 38 18.86 -22.38 29.33
N GLU A 39 18.75 -22.15 28.02
CA GLU A 39 19.58 -22.81 27.02
C GLU A 39 20.05 -21.79 25.97
N GLN A 40 21.30 -21.93 25.55
CA GLN A 40 21.83 -21.20 24.42
C GLN A 40 21.45 -21.91 23.12
N VAL A 41 20.78 -21.20 22.22
CA VAL A 41 20.41 -21.72 20.90
C VAL A 41 21.45 -21.27 19.88
N GLY A 42 21.97 -22.23 19.11
CA GLY A 42 22.89 -21.96 18.01
C GLY A 42 22.22 -21.23 16.85
N GLY A 43 23.00 -20.51 16.03
CA GLY A 43 22.46 -19.81 14.87
C GLY A 43 23.36 -18.67 14.42
N ARG A 44 22.88 -17.91 13.42
CA ARG A 44 23.59 -16.72 12.92
C ARG A 44 23.64 -15.59 13.97
N TRP A 45 22.61 -15.48 14.78
CA TRP A 45 22.45 -14.41 15.78
C TRP A 45 22.37 -15.00 17.19
N PRO A 46 22.93 -14.30 18.20
CA PRO A 46 22.86 -14.75 19.58
C PRO A 46 21.41 -14.98 20.03
N SER A 47 21.09 -16.22 20.41
CA SER A 47 19.74 -16.62 20.79
C SER A 47 19.76 -17.48 22.04
N TRP A 48 18.73 -17.33 22.88
CA TRP A 48 18.56 -18.10 24.12
C TRP A 48 17.10 -18.47 24.32
N VAL A 49 16.90 -19.68 24.84
CA VAL A 49 15.64 -20.05 25.50
C VAL A 49 15.62 -19.36 26.86
N ILE A 50 14.56 -18.59 27.10
CA ILE A 50 14.43 -17.77 28.29
C ILE A 50 13.15 -18.08 29.06
N ASP A 51 13.17 -17.75 30.34
CA ASP A 51 12.01 -17.77 31.23
C ASP A 51 11.98 -16.49 32.07
N VAL A 52 10.81 -16.10 32.57
CA VAL A 52 10.65 -14.80 33.24
C VAL A 52 11.18 -14.84 34.66
N LYS A 53 11.89 -13.78 35.06
CA LYS A 53 12.26 -13.58 36.46
C LYS A 53 11.08 -12.97 37.23
N GLN A 54 10.77 -13.55 38.39
CA GLN A 54 9.90 -12.97 39.43
C GLN A 54 8.49 -12.53 38.95
N ASP A 55 7.54 -13.45 38.76
CA ASP A 55 6.11 -13.19 38.41
C ASP A 55 5.87 -12.06 37.37
N GLY A 56 6.89 -11.76 36.56
CA GLY A 56 6.94 -10.61 35.67
C GLY A 56 6.21 -10.91 34.38
N ASP A 57 5.81 -9.86 33.68
CA ASP A 57 5.32 -9.99 32.31
C ASP A 57 6.52 -10.07 31.35
N VAL A 58 6.56 -11.13 30.53
CA VAL A 58 7.57 -11.36 29.48
C VAL A 58 7.68 -10.13 28.57
N HIS A 59 6.53 -9.57 28.19
CA HIS A 59 6.40 -8.51 27.19
C HIS A 59 6.87 -7.15 27.74
N GLU A 60 6.59 -6.87 29.01
CA GLU A 60 7.11 -5.67 29.68
C GLU A 60 8.63 -5.77 29.92
N SER A 61 9.11 -6.97 30.25
CA SER A 61 10.54 -7.25 30.37
C SER A 61 11.26 -7.02 29.03
N LEU A 62 10.62 -7.39 27.91
CA LEU A 62 11.18 -7.19 26.56
C LEU A 62 11.37 -5.71 26.26
N LYS A 63 10.39 -4.87 26.62
CA LYS A 63 10.49 -3.40 26.45
C LYS A 63 11.65 -2.82 27.23
N LYS A 64 11.87 -3.27 28.48
CA LYS A 64 12.99 -2.82 29.31
C LYS A 64 14.34 -3.21 28.72
N VAL A 65 14.49 -4.47 28.30
CA VAL A 65 15.74 -4.94 27.66
C VAL A 65 16.00 -4.17 26.36
N ASN A 66 14.99 -4.01 25.51
CA ASN A 66 15.12 -3.26 24.26
C ASN A 66 15.47 -1.79 24.49
N HIS A 67 14.91 -1.14 25.51
CA HIS A 67 15.30 0.23 25.86
C HIS A 67 16.78 0.35 26.27
N HIS A 68 17.34 -0.69 26.91
CA HIS A 68 18.76 -0.72 27.25
C HIS A 68 19.64 -1.02 26.03
N LEU A 69 19.28 -2.02 25.23
CA LEU A 69 20.05 -2.46 24.07
C LEU A 69 20.02 -1.49 22.88
N ASP A 70 18.97 -0.67 22.76
CA ASP A 70 18.86 0.37 21.72
C ASP A 70 20.07 1.33 21.76
N LYS A 71 20.54 1.67 22.97
CA LYS A 71 21.74 2.50 23.20
C LYS A 71 23.04 1.85 22.72
N LEU A 72 23.04 0.53 22.58
CA LEU A 72 24.18 -0.27 22.15
C LEU A 72 24.08 -0.71 20.68
N GLY A 73 23.00 -0.32 19.97
CA GLY A 73 22.76 -0.72 18.58
C GLY A 73 22.20 -2.13 18.42
N TRP A 74 21.59 -2.70 19.46
CA TRP A 74 21.01 -4.04 19.45
C TRP A 74 19.53 -4.02 19.83
N MET A 75 18.81 -5.06 19.44
CA MET A 75 17.41 -5.28 19.80
C MET A 75 17.16 -6.78 20.02
N VAL A 76 16.24 -7.11 20.89
CA VAL A 76 15.76 -8.48 21.16
C VAL A 76 14.43 -8.68 20.48
N ARG A 77 14.30 -9.84 19.84
CA ARG A 77 13.07 -10.37 19.28
C ARG A 77 12.67 -11.64 20.02
N LEU A 78 11.41 -11.72 20.41
CA LEU A 78 10.72 -12.93 20.86
C LEU A 78 10.00 -13.58 19.69
N THR A 79 10.15 -14.89 19.51
CA THR A 79 9.54 -15.62 18.38
C THR A 79 8.58 -16.74 18.78
N GLU A 80 8.79 -17.36 19.94
CA GLU A 80 7.96 -18.46 20.46
C GLU A 80 7.33 -18.05 21.79
N ASP A 81 6.18 -18.65 22.12
CA ASP A 81 5.51 -18.50 23.42
C ASP A 81 6.28 -19.28 24.50
N GLU A 82 5.87 -20.48 24.89
CA GLU A 82 6.56 -21.25 25.94
C GLU A 82 7.18 -22.55 25.40
N PRO A 83 8.51 -22.75 25.53
CA PRO A 83 9.49 -21.84 26.14
C PRO A 83 9.88 -20.68 25.21
N TRP A 84 10.14 -19.50 25.79
CA TRP A 84 10.33 -18.27 25.02
C TRP A 84 11.69 -18.26 24.33
N LEU A 85 11.72 -18.03 23.03
CA LEU A 85 12.96 -17.86 22.27
C LEU A 85 13.28 -16.38 22.07
N ALA A 86 14.37 -15.91 22.69
CA ALA A 86 14.88 -14.55 22.51
C ALA A 86 16.10 -14.53 21.59
N THR A 87 16.00 -13.83 20.47
CA THR A 87 17.08 -13.62 19.51
C THR A 87 17.50 -12.15 19.49
N ILE A 88 18.80 -11.89 19.65
CA ILE A 88 19.36 -10.54 19.60
C ILE A 88 19.83 -10.20 18.19
N LEU A 89 19.31 -9.12 17.64
CA LEU A 89 19.55 -8.62 16.29
C LEU A 89 20.23 -7.25 16.35
N PRO A 90 21.11 -6.91 15.38
CA PRO A 90 21.60 -5.56 15.27
C PRO A 90 20.49 -4.63 14.76
N ILE A 91 20.46 -3.40 15.27
CA ILE A 91 19.54 -2.39 14.75
C ILE A 91 19.99 -2.02 13.34
N PRO A 92 19.07 -1.99 12.36
CA PRO A 92 19.44 -1.63 11.01
C PRO A 92 19.92 -0.17 10.88
N ASP A 93 21.18 0.01 10.49
CA ASP A 93 21.82 1.32 10.31
C ASP A 93 21.50 1.98 8.97
N ARG A 94 21.54 3.32 8.94
CA ARG A 94 21.52 4.17 7.72
C ARG A 94 20.39 3.84 6.73
N GLN A 95 19.24 3.42 7.22
CA GLN A 95 18.11 3.05 6.38
C GLN A 95 17.40 4.24 5.72
N PHE A 96 17.55 5.45 6.26
CA PHE A 96 16.86 6.63 5.76
C PHE A 96 17.66 7.28 4.62
N PRO A 97 17.12 7.31 3.38
CA PRO A 97 17.79 7.97 2.29
C PRO A 97 17.79 9.50 2.49
N PRO A 98 18.66 10.22 1.77
CA PRO A 98 18.68 11.68 1.82
C PRO A 98 17.38 12.26 1.26
N ILE A 99 16.99 13.44 1.77
CA ILE A 99 15.79 14.15 1.33
C ILE A 99 15.79 14.45 -0.18
N THR A 100 16.97 14.59 -0.79
CA THR A 100 17.14 14.80 -2.23
C THR A 100 16.55 13.66 -3.06
N MET A 101 16.66 12.41 -2.59
CA MET A 101 16.05 11.25 -3.25
C MET A 101 14.52 11.33 -3.21
N HIS A 102 13.94 11.76 -2.09
CA HIS A 102 12.50 11.99 -2.00
C HIS A 102 12.06 13.10 -2.94
N ILE A 103 12.73 14.26 -2.91
CA ILE A 103 12.40 15.39 -3.80
C ILE A 103 12.47 14.95 -5.26
N PHE A 104 13.51 14.22 -5.66
CA PHE A 104 13.63 13.66 -7.01
C PHE A 104 12.45 12.75 -7.37
N LEU A 105 12.13 11.74 -6.55
CA LEU A 105 11.05 10.80 -6.84
C LEU A 105 9.68 11.48 -6.91
N TRP A 106 9.40 12.42 -6.00
CA TRP A 106 8.16 13.19 -6.00
C TRP A 106 8.06 14.11 -7.22
N SER A 107 9.16 14.77 -7.60
CA SER A 107 9.18 15.68 -8.76
C SER A 107 9.04 14.91 -10.08
N MET A 108 9.75 13.80 -10.22
CA MET A 108 9.62 12.93 -11.38
C MET A 108 8.23 12.31 -11.48
N THR A 109 7.65 11.90 -10.35
CA THR A 109 6.27 11.40 -10.32
C THR A 109 5.28 12.49 -10.72
N ALA A 110 5.46 13.73 -10.25
CA ALA A 110 4.62 14.84 -10.65
C ALA A 110 4.65 15.03 -12.17
N LEU A 111 5.84 14.98 -12.78
CA LEU A 111 5.99 15.07 -14.22
C LEU A 111 5.29 13.91 -14.94
N THR A 112 5.59 12.65 -14.57
CA THR A 112 5.03 11.47 -15.25
C THR A 112 3.52 11.35 -15.05
N ALA A 113 3.00 11.68 -13.88
CA ALA A 113 1.56 11.73 -13.62
C ALA A 113 0.87 12.86 -14.38
N THR A 114 1.54 14.01 -14.62
CA THR A 114 0.96 15.09 -15.42
C THR A 114 0.87 14.69 -16.88
N LEU A 115 1.92 14.05 -17.40
CA LEU A 115 1.91 13.47 -18.75
C LEU A 115 0.79 12.44 -18.87
N ALA A 116 0.68 11.49 -17.94
CA ALA A 116 -0.43 10.53 -17.93
C ALA A 116 -1.81 11.23 -17.91
N GLY A 117 -1.99 12.22 -17.04
CA GLY A 117 -3.22 13.00 -16.96
C GLY A 117 -3.58 13.64 -18.30
N SER A 118 -2.58 14.22 -19.00
CA SER A 118 -2.80 14.83 -20.31
C SER A 118 -3.30 13.83 -21.33
N LEU A 119 -2.75 12.61 -21.33
CA LEU A 119 -3.24 11.55 -22.22
C LEU A 119 -4.68 11.17 -21.90
N TRP A 120 -5.04 11.14 -20.62
CA TRP A 120 -6.39 10.72 -20.26
C TRP A 120 -7.47 11.71 -20.67
N ILE A 121 -7.13 12.99 -20.81
CA ILE A 121 -8.09 14.07 -21.05
C ILE A 121 -7.96 14.71 -22.44
N GLU A 122 -6.91 14.38 -23.21
CA GLU A 122 -6.61 14.96 -24.53
C GLU A 122 -7.82 14.99 -25.48
N HIS A 123 -8.58 13.90 -25.53
CA HIS A 123 -9.69 13.72 -26.46
C HIS A 123 -11.06 13.99 -25.85
N SER A 124 -11.11 14.27 -24.55
CA SER A 124 -12.34 14.44 -23.76
C SER A 124 -12.40 15.80 -23.06
N SER A 125 -11.47 16.71 -23.38
CA SER A 125 -11.46 18.05 -22.83
C SER A 125 -12.45 18.95 -23.58
N PRO A 126 -13.24 19.78 -22.89
CA PRO A 126 -14.01 20.85 -23.51
C PRO A 126 -13.11 21.79 -24.32
N SER A 127 -13.68 22.52 -25.29
CA SER A 127 -12.94 23.45 -26.16
C SER A 127 -12.18 24.55 -25.41
N GLU A 128 -12.70 25.00 -24.26
CA GLU A 128 -12.03 25.96 -23.37
C GLU A 128 -11.07 25.29 -22.36
N GLY A 129 -11.01 23.96 -22.32
CA GLY A 129 -10.33 23.20 -21.28
C GLY A 129 -11.21 22.98 -20.04
N TRP A 130 -10.73 22.17 -19.11
CA TRP A 130 -11.42 21.91 -17.84
C TRP A 130 -11.27 23.06 -16.85
N PHE A 131 -10.14 23.78 -16.90
CA PHE A 131 -9.85 24.92 -16.03
C PHE A 131 -9.44 26.18 -16.79
N GLY A 132 -9.53 26.21 -18.13
CA GLY A 132 -9.24 27.41 -18.92
C GLY A 132 -7.75 27.68 -19.17
N HIS A 133 -6.85 26.76 -18.82
CA HIS A 133 -5.40 27.00 -18.82
C HIS A 133 -4.60 26.09 -19.77
N GLY A 134 -5.29 25.25 -20.54
CA GLY A 134 -4.71 24.32 -21.51
C GLY A 134 -4.39 22.95 -20.91
N LEU A 135 -4.21 21.98 -21.80
CA LEU A 135 -4.17 20.55 -21.48
C LEU A 135 -3.22 20.17 -20.34
N PHE A 136 -1.99 20.70 -20.37
CA PHE A 136 -0.96 20.36 -19.37
C PHE A 136 -1.32 20.87 -17.97
N ILE A 137 -1.80 22.11 -17.87
CA ILE A 137 -2.17 22.72 -16.58
C ILE A 137 -3.44 22.07 -16.05
N ASP A 138 -4.41 21.81 -16.92
CA ASP A 138 -5.65 21.12 -16.55
C ASP A 138 -5.39 19.72 -15.99
N SER A 139 -4.43 19.01 -16.61
CA SER A 139 -3.96 17.71 -16.12
C SER A 139 -3.25 17.82 -14.78
N PHE A 140 -2.39 18.83 -14.60
CA PHE A 140 -1.70 19.01 -13.33
C PHE A 140 -2.69 19.30 -12.19
N ILE A 141 -3.62 20.24 -12.39
CA ILE A 141 -4.58 20.68 -11.37
C ILE A 141 -5.63 19.59 -11.09
N GLY A 142 -6.19 19.01 -12.14
CA GLY A 142 -7.33 18.10 -12.03
C GLY A 142 -6.94 16.63 -11.81
N PHE A 143 -5.75 16.21 -12.21
CA PHE A 143 -5.31 14.81 -12.11
C PHE A 143 -4.11 14.62 -11.17
N THR A 144 -2.99 15.31 -11.41
CA THR A 144 -1.74 15.07 -10.67
C THR A 144 -1.76 15.60 -9.23
N LEU A 145 -2.15 16.86 -9.05
CA LEU A 145 -2.14 17.52 -7.76
C LEU A 145 -3.02 16.79 -6.72
N PRO A 146 -4.26 16.35 -7.04
CA PRO A 146 -5.08 15.57 -6.11
C PRO A 146 -4.46 14.24 -5.69
N ILE A 147 -3.82 13.53 -6.63
CA ILE A 147 -3.10 12.27 -6.34
C ILE A 147 -1.95 12.57 -5.38
N LEU A 148 -1.06 13.50 -5.73
CA LEU A 148 0.13 13.81 -4.92
C LEU A 148 -0.24 14.40 -3.55
N ALA A 149 -1.25 15.27 -3.49
CA ALA A 149 -1.76 15.80 -2.23
C ALA A 149 -2.26 14.68 -1.32
N THR A 150 -3.01 13.72 -1.87
CA THR A 150 -3.49 12.55 -1.11
C THR A 150 -2.32 11.72 -0.60
N LEU A 151 -1.33 11.40 -1.44
CA LEU A 151 -0.15 10.64 -1.02
C LEU A 151 0.67 11.38 0.04
N PHE A 152 0.74 12.71 -0.06
CA PHE A 152 1.49 13.53 0.88
C PHE A 152 0.80 13.53 2.24
N ILE A 153 -0.51 13.75 2.26
CA ILE A 153 -1.35 13.67 3.47
C ILE A 153 -1.26 12.27 4.08
N ALA A 154 -1.39 11.21 3.27
CA ALA A 154 -1.26 9.84 3.72
C ALA A 154 0.11 9.59 4.38
N SER A 155 1.18 10.09 3.76
CA SER A 155 2.53 9.98 4.33
C SER A 155 2.67 10.70 5.65
N LEU A 156 2.17 11.92 5.76
CA LEU A 156 2.26 12.72 7.00
C LEU A 156 1.47 12.07 8.14
N ILE A 157 0.25 11.61 7.86
CA ILE A 157 -0.59 10.95 8.87
C ILE A 157 0.06 9.65 9.31
N GLN A 158 0.55 8.82 8.37
CA GLN A 158 1.19 7.55 8.70
C GLN A 158 2.43 7.75 9.58
N VAL A 159 3.32 8.69 9.22
CA VAL A 159 4.52 9.01 10.00
C VAL A 159 4.17 9.59 11.37
N LYS A 160 3.18 10.49 11.44
CA LYS A 160 2.75 11.09 12.71
C LYS A 160 2.13 10.06 13.66
N VAL A 161 1.32 9.14 13.14
CA VAL A 161 0.73 8.06 13.95
C VAL A 161 1.81 7.07 14.42
N ALA A 162 2.76 6.72 13.56
CA ALA A 162 3.89 5.88 13.95
C ALA A 162 4.77 6.52 15.03
N ALA A 163 5.09 7.81 14.88
CA ALA A 163 5.88 8.55 15.87
C ALA A 163 5.21 8.62 17.24
N LYS A 164 3.87 8.75 17.29
CA LYS A 164 3.10 8.67 18.55
C LYS A 164 3.19 7.30 19.23
N GLN A 165 3.53 6.26 18.48
CA GLN A 165 3.73 4.90 18.98
C GLN A 165 5.21 4.58 19.22
N GLY A 166 6.10 5.58 19.19
CA GLY A 166 7.55 5.38 19.40
C GLY A 166 8.30 4.86 18.17
N LEU A 167 7.62 4.67 17.03
CA LEU A 167 8.20 4.12 15.82
C LEU A 167 8.60 5.20 14.82
N ARG A 168 9.85 5.14 14.36
CA ARG A 168 10.30 5.92 13.21
C ARG A 168 10.15 5.11 11.93
N ILE A 169 9.32 5.57 11.01
CA ILE A 169 9.10 4.97 9.69
C ILE A 169 9.47 5.95 8.57
N GLY A 170 9.63 5.41 7.35
CA GLY A 170 9.87 6.20 6.15
C GLY A 170 8.64 6.93 5.64
N HIS A 171 8.85 8.03 4.92
CA HIS A 171 7.80 8.69 4.17
C HIS A 171 7.44 7.90 2.90
N ILE A 172 6.23 8.13 2.38
CA ILE A 172 5.83 7.60 1.08
C ILE A 172 6.73 8.22 0.01
N ALA A 173 7.18 7.35 -0.90
CA ALA A 173 7.99 7.69 -2.05
C ALA A 173 7.31 7.07 -3.27
N PRO A 174 6.52 7.86 -4.02
CA PRO A 174 5.92 7.37 -5.25
C PRO A 174 7.03 7.12 -6.28
N ILE A 175 6.94 5.99 -6.97
CA ILE A 175 7.90 5.60 -8.01
C ILE A 175 7.34 6.09 -9.35
N PRO A 176 8.06 6.95 -10.09
CA PRO A 176 7.61 7.44 -11.38
C PRO A 176 7.54 6.30 -12.39
N ASP A 177 6.54 6.35 -13.26
CA ASP A 177 6.50 5.50 -14.45
C ASP A 177 7.19 6.21 -15.61
N ILE A 178 8.39 5.74 -15.97
CA ILE A 178 9.20 6.33 -17.04
C ILE A 178 8.62 5.99 -18.42
N SER A 179 7.80 4.94 -18.55
CA SER A 179 7.24 4.55 -19.84
C SER A 179 6.35 5.63 -20.45
N ILE A 180 5.61 6.37 -19.61
CA ILE A 180 4.78 7.52 -20.04
C ILE A 180 5.62 8.64 -20.65
N ALA A 181 6.85 8.83 -20.17
CA ALA A 181 7.76 9.84 -20.71
C ALA A 181 8.20 9.46 -22.13
N PHE A 182 8.52 8.19 -22.36
CA PHE A 182 8.82 7.69 -23.70
C PHE A 182 7.63 7.75 -24.65
N TRP A 183 6.42 7.50 -24.15
CA TRP A 183 5.19 7.68 -24.91
C TRP A 183 4.98 9.15 -25.29
N SER A 184 5.20 10.08 -24.36
CA SER A 184 5.02 11.53 -24.61
C SER A 184 5.94 12.10 -25.69
N VAL A 185 7.08 11.46 -25.96
CA VAL A 185 8.00 11.82 -27.05
C VAL A 185 7.81 10.99 -28.32
N GLY A 186 6.75 10.17 -28.38
CA GLY A 186 6.38 9.37 -29.56
C GLY A 186 7.27 8.16 -29.81
N LEU A 187 8.05 7.70 -28.83
CA LEU A 187 8.88 6.49 -28.98
C LEU A 187 8.07 5.19 -28.96
N PHE A 188 6.85 5.23 -28.42
CA PHE A 188 5.93 4.09 -28.35
C PHE A 188 4.59 4.42 -29.01
N SER A 189 3.95 3.40 -29.60
CA SER A 189 2.63 3.53 -30.21
C SER A 189 1.56 3.80 -29.14
N PRO A 190 0.51 4.60 -29.42
CA PRO A 190 -0.68 4.73 -28.59
C PRO A 190 -1.28 3.41 -28.11
N SER A 191 -1.28 2.39 -28.96
CA SER A 191 -1.81 1.04 -28.66
C SER A 191 -0.94 0.21 -27.71
N SER A 192 0.27 0.67 -27.37
CA SER A 192 1.19 -0.03 -26.46
C SER A 192 1.18 0.52 -25.02
N LEU A 193 0.35 1.52 -24.73
CA LEU A 193 0.24 2.11 -23.40
C LEU A 193 -0.64 1.24 -22.48
N ILE A 194 -0.02 0.24 -21.85
CA ILE A 194 -0.70 -0.73 -20.96
C ILE A 194 -0.79 -0.20 -19.52
N TRP A 195 0.08 0.74 -19.12
CA TRP A 195 0.12 1.30 -17.78
C TRP A 195 -0.14 2.82 -17.82
N PRO A 196 -1.41 3.25 -17.72
CA PRO A 196 -1.76 4.62 -18.05
C PRO A 196 -1.65 5.58 -16.86
N PHE A 197 -1.14 5.19 -15.70
CA PHE A 197 -1.28 5.96 -14.46
C PHE A 197 -0.19 7.02 -14.21
N GLY A 198 0.94 6.95 -14.92
CA GLY A 198 2.09 7.85 -14.69
C GLY A 198 2.80 7.64 -13.34
N LEU A 199 2.42 6.60 -12.59
CA LEU A 199 3.04 6.17 -11.34
C LEU A 199 3.17 4.65 -11.39
N LEU A 200 4.35 4.10 -11.09
CA LEU A 200 4.60 2.66 -11.18
C LEU A 200 4.22 1.91 -9.89
N LEU A 201 4.65 2.44 -8.74
CA LEU A 201 4.41 1.83 -7.43
C LEU A 201 4.43 2.90 -6.33
N ILE A 202 3.61 2.70 -5.30
CA ILE A 202 3.65 3.51 -4.10
C ILE A 202 4.43 2.74 -3.03
N SER A 203 5.63 3.20 -2.74
CA SER A 203 6.53 2.59 -1.75
C SER A 203 6.76 3.53 -0.58
N THR A 204 7.48 3.05 0.43
CA THR A 204 8.04 3.88 1.50
C THR A 204 9.55 3.79 1.49
N LEU A 205 10.21 4.88 1.86
CA LEU A 205 11.66 4.93 2.00
C LEU A 205 12.05 5.41 3.41
N PRO A 206 12.68 4.56 4.25
CA PRO A 206 12.93 3.13 4.03
C PRO A 206 11.66 2.30 3.90
N ARG A 207 11.81 1.09 3.34
CA ARG A 207 10.72 0.12 3.25
C ARG A 207 10.21 -0.23 4.65
N MET A 208 8.91 -0.11 4.88
CA MET A 208 8.29 -0.46 6.17
C MET A 208 8.53 -1.91 6.59
N SER A 209 8.74 -2.82 5.64
CA SER A 209 9.05 -4.23 5.92
C SER A 209 10.45 -4.47 6.47
N SER A 210 11.38 -3.52 6.33
CA SER A 210 12.74 -3.62 6.86
C SER A 210 12.91 -2.86 8.18
N ARG A 211 11.82 -2.31 8.73
CA ARG A 211 11.82 -1.66 10.05
C ARG A 211 11.48 -2.68 11.13
N PRO A 212 12.10 -2.59 12.32
CA PRO A 212 11.64 -3.32 13.49
C PRO A 212 10.33 -2.70 13.98
N TRP A 213 9.37 -3.56 14.31
CA TRP A 213 8.06 -3.21 14.86
C TRP A 213 7.97 -3.79 16.26
N ASP A 214 7.50 -3.02 17.24
CA ASP A 214 7.49 -3.52 18.62
C ASP A 214 6.52 -4.71 18.75
N ASN A 215 5.35 -4.63 18.10
CA ASN A 215 4.35 -5.70 18.15
C ASN A 215 3.49 -5.76 16.86
N ARG A 216 2.72 -6.84 16.75
CA ARG A 216 1.81 -7.09 15.62
C ARG A 216 0.70 -6.02 15.48
N LYS A 217 0.25 -5.45 16.60
CA LYS A 217 -0.81 -4.43 16.63
C LYS A 217 -0.40 -3.13 15.94
N GLN A 218 0.78 -2.61 16.27
CA GLN A 218 1.35 -1.43 15.61
C GLN A 218 1.53 -1.68 14.11
N LEU A 219 2.09 -2.84 13.75
CA LEU A 219 2.31 -3.27 12.37
C LEU A 219 1.01 -3.23 11.54
N GLY A 220 -0.05 -3.86 12.04
CA GLY A 220 -1.33 -3.91 11.34
C GLY A 220 -1.97 -2.53 11.21
N THR A 221 -2.04 -1.78 12.33
CA THR A 221 -2.72 -0.47 12.36
C THR A 221 -2.05 0.55 11.45
N ILE A 222 -0.72 0.68 11.51
CA ILE A 222 0.03 1.66 10.69
C ILE A 222 0.04 1.28 9.21
N SER A 223 0.03 -0.03 8.90
CA SER A 223 -0.01 -0.50 7.52
C SER A 223 -1.30 -0.12 6.81
N LEU A 224 -2.43 -0.10 7.51
CA LEU A 224 -3.74 0.19 6.93
C LEU A 224 -3.96 1.67 6.59
N ILE A 225 -3.25 2.59 7.26
CA ILE A 225 -3.48 4.05 7.15
C ILE A 225 -3.39 4.56 5.70
N ALA A 226 -2.28 4.28 5.01
CA ALA A 226 -2.06 4.81 3.67
C ALA A 226 -3.09 4.27 2.64
N PRO A 227 -3.34 2.94 2.55
CA PRO A 227 -4.40 2.41 1.69
C PRO A 227 -5.78 3.00 1.99
N SER A 228 -6.14 3.14 3.26
CA SER A 228 -7.45 3.70 3.64
C SER A 228 -7.60 5.16 3.22
N ILE A 229 -6.57 5.99 3.41
CA ILE A 229 -6.62 7.39 2.98
C ILE A 229 -6.74 7.47 1.46
N MET A 230 -5.99 6.66 0.72
CA MET A 230 -6.08 6.64 -0.74
C MET A 230 -7.47 6.23 -1.22
N ILE A 231 -8.04 5.16 -0.67
CA ILE A 231 -9.38 4.68 -1.06
C ILE A 231 -10.45 5.72 -0.71
N CYS A 232 -10.46 6.26 0.51
CA CYS A 232 -11.43 7.26 0.93
C CYS A 232 -11.34 8.54 0.09
N SER A 233 -10.13 9.08 -0.10
CA SER A 233 -9.93 10.25 -0.97
C SER A 233 -10.30 9.94 -2.41
N GLY A 234 -10.00 8.74 -2.89
CA GLY A 234 -10.37 8.28 -4.22
C GLY A 234 -11.89 8.29 -4.44
N PHE A 235 -12.68 7.79 -3.48
CA PHE A 235 -14.14 7.87 -3.55
C PHE A 235 -14.66 9.31 -3.53
N ILE A 236 -14.06 10.20 -2.75
CA ILE A 236 -14.42 11.62 -2.74
C ILE A 236 -14.15 12.25 -4.12
N LEU A 237 -12.99 11.97 -4.72
CA LEU A 237 -12.62 12.48 -6.03
C LEU A 237 -13.49 11.90 -7.16
N TRP A 238 -13.89 10.63 -7.06
CA TRP A 238 -14.89 10.03 -7.94
C TRP A 238 -16.20 10.80 -7.89
N ALA A 239 -16.75 11.01 -6.69
CA ALA A 239 -18.02 11.72 -6.52
C ALA A 239 -17.97 13.16 -7.06
N ILE A 240 -16.92 13.92 -6.70
CA ILE A 240 -16.74 15.29 -7.19
C ILE A 240 -16.55 15.30 -8.71
N GLY A 241 -15.72 14.40 -9.24
CA GLY A 241 -15.43 14.32 -10.66
C GLY A 241 -16.66 13.99 -11.48
N LEU A 242 -17.45 12.98 -11.10
CA LEU A 242 -18.68 12.61 -11.81
C LEU A 242 -19.73 13.74 -11.79
N PHE A 243 -19.81 14.47 -10.69
CA PHE A 243 -20.70 15.62 -10.56
C PHE A 243 -20.28 16.79 -11.47
N LEU A 244 -18.97 17.00 -11.65
CA LEU A 244 -18.43 18.04 -12.52
C LEU A 244 -18.34 17.63 -13.99
N THR A 245 -18.49 16.34 -14.32
CA THR A 245 -18.49 15.90 -15.71
C THR A 245 -19.76 16.42 -16.42
N PRO A 246 -19.63 17.10 -17.57
CA PRO A 246 -20.78 17.51 -18.36
C PRO A 246 -21.42 16.31 -19.08
N GLU A 247 -22.72 16.42 -19.35
CA GLU A 247 -23.49 15.40 -20.08
C GLU A 247 -23.14 15.33 -21.58
N LEU A 248 -22.56 16.39 -22.15
CA LEU A 248 -22.18 16.44 -23.57
C LEU A 248 -20.80 17.08 -23.74
N VAL A 249 -19.92 16.41 -24.48
CA VAL A 249 -18.62 16.93 -24.92
C VAL A 249 -18.46 16.61 -26.41
N GLU A 250 -17.99 17.58 -27.19
CA GLU A 250 -17.61 17.33 -28.59
C GLU A 250 -16.32 16.50 -28.62
N LEU A 251 -16.44 15.22 -28.98
CA LEU A 251 -15.32 14.30 -29.07
C LEU A 251 -14.70 14.35 -30.47
N VAL A 252 -13.41 14.69 -30.54
CA VAL A 252 -12.65 14.70 -31.80
C VAL A 252 -12.14 13.29 -32.15
N SER A 253 -11.95 12.43 -31.14
CA SER A 253 -11.46 11.06 -31.28
C SER A 253 -11.92 10.20 -30.09
N ALA A 254 -11.60 8.90 -30.14
CA ALA A 254 -11.99 7.93 -29.12
C ALA A 254 -11.52 8.39 -27.72
N PRO A 255 -12.45 8.60 -26.77
CA PRO A 255 -12.06 8.98 -25.42
C PRO A 255 -11.47 7.78 -24.68
N ARG A 256 -10.61 8.08 -23.70
CA ARG A 256 -10.12 7.09 -22.73
C ARG A 256 -11.10 7.03 -21.57
N SER A 257 -11.99 6.06 -21.60
CA SER A 257 -13.02 5.88 -20.58
C SER A 257 -12.46 5.16 -19.35
N ILE A 258 -13.12 5.37 -18.22
CA ILE A 258 -12.73 4.79 -16.94
C ILE A 258 -13.86 3.92 -16.42
N GLU A 259 -13.49 2.76 -15.86
CA GLU A 259 -14.45 1.90 -15.19
C GLU A 259 -14.32 2.10 -13.67
N PRO A 260 -15.43 2.46 -12.99
CA PRO A 260 -15.42 2.67 -11.55
C PRO A 260 -15.31 1.35 -10.78
N PRO A 261 -14.79 1.38 -9.54
CA PRO A 261 -14.95 0.26 -8.63
C PRO A 261 -16.44 0.05 -8.29
N LEU A 262 -16.82 -1.18 -7.94
CA LEU A 262 -18.22 -1.61 -7.78
C LEU A 262 -19.11 -0.62 -7.02
N ILE A 263 -18.64 -0.12 -5.86
CA ILE A 263 -19.45 0.80 -5.05
C ILE A 263 -19.68 2.15 -5.72
N VAL A 264 -18.69 2.65 -6.45
CA VAL A 264 -18.81 3.92 -7.16
C VAL A 264 -19.80 3.76 -8.31
N GLU A 265 -19.77 2.62 -9.00
CA GLU A 265 -20.75 2.31 -10.05
C GLU A 265 -22.18 2.27 -9.51
N LEU A 266 -22.42 1.49 -8.46
CA LEU A 266 -23.74 1.34 -7.85
C LEU A 266 -24.28 2.66 -7.31
N VAL A 267 -23.42 3.49 -6.71
CA VAL A 267 -23.80 4.82 -6.25
C VAL A 267 -24.06 5.74 -7.44
N ALA A 268 -23.21 5.76 -8.45
CA ALA A 268 -23.39 6.62 -9.62
C ALA A 268 -24.72 6.33 -10.34
N LEU A 269 -25.08 5.06 -10.52
CA LEU A 269 -26.35 4.65 -11.12
C LEU A 269 -27.59 5.10 -10.33
N ALA A 270 -27.44 5.41 -9.04
CA ALA A 270 -28.52 5.93 -8.22
C ALA A 270 -28.72 7.45 -8.34
N PHE A 271 -27.71 8.18 -8.85
CA PHE A 271 -27.71 9.65 -8.94
C PHE A 271 -27.76 10.19 -10.37
N PHE A 272 -27.34 9.41 -11.36
CA PHE A 272 -27.22 9.83 -12.75
C PHE A 272 -27.84 8.78 -13.67
N ASP A 273 -28.59 9.23 -14.68
CA ASP A 273 -29.13 8.37 -15.73
C ASP A 273 -28.11 8.15 -16.86
N ASP A 274 -27.12 9.04 -16.98
CA ASP A 274 -26.10 9.13 -18.02
C ASP A 274 -24.72 8.65 -17.55
N VAL A 275 -24.65 7.71 -16.60
CA VAL A 275 -23.37 7.26 -15.99
C VAL A 275 -22.34 6.81 -17.03
N HIS A 276 -22.74 5.97 -17.99
CA HIS A 276 -21.82 5.45 -19.02
C HIS A 276 -21.19 6.57 -19.86
N ILE A 277 -21.97 7.60 -20.14
CA ILE A 277 -21.56 8.80 -20.88
C ILE A 277 -20.56 9.60 -20.02
N ARG A 278 -20.89 9.85 -18.76
CA ARG A 278 -19.99 10.53 -17.80
C ARG A 278 -18.68 9.80 -17.58
N LEU A 279 -18.69 8.47 -17.61
CA LEU A 279 -17.48 7.65 -17.47
C LEU A 279 -16.60 7.67 -18.72
N ALA A 280 -17.18 7.93 -19.89
CA ALA A 280 -16.44 8.01 -21.14
C ALA A 280 -15.49 9.22 -21.17
N TRP A 281 -15.96 10.40 -20.75
CA TRP A 281 -15.19 11.65 -20.73
C TRP A 281 -15.11 12.28 -19.34
N ALA A 282 -14.94 11.43 -18.33
CA ALA A 282 -14.96 11.86 -16.94
C ALA A 282 -13.99 13.02 -16.65
N HIS A 283 -14.44 13.96 -15.80
CA HIS A 283 -13.61 15.04 -15.30
C HIS A 283 -12.27 14.50 -14.74
N PRO A 284 -11.14 15.23 -14.91
CA PRO A 284 -9.82 14.81 -14.44
C PRO A 284 -9.78 14.32 -12.98
N LEU A 285 -10.65 14.88 -12.12
CA LEU A 285 -10.78 14.48 -10.72
C LEU A 285 -11.30 13.04 -10.56
N ALA A 286 -12.30 12.61 -11.35
CA ALA A 286 -12.77 11.23 -11.30
C ALA A 286 -11.67 10.27 -11.76
N LYS A 287 -10.89 10.69 -12.77
CA LYS A 287 -9.70 9.97 -13.25
C LYS A 287 -8.62 9.87 -12.17
N ALA A 288 -8.36 10.93 -11.39
CA ALA A 288 -7.50 10.85 -10.21
C ALA A 288 -8.05 9.91 -9.12
N GLY A 289 -9.37 9.94 -8.93
CA GLY A 289 -10.10 9.04 -8.04
C GLY A 289 -9.85 7.58 -8.38
N SER A 290 -9.92 7.22 -9.67
CA SER A 290 -9.68 5.85 -10.15
C SER A 290 -8.27 5.37 -9.82
N VAL A 291 -7.24 6.21 -10.03
CA VAL A 291 -5.84 5.90 -9.68
C VAL A 291 -5.69 5.63 -8.19
N LEU A 292 -6.22 6.52 -7.34
CA LEU A 292 -6.10 6.37 -5.88
C LEU A 292 -6.82 5.12 -5.36
N THR A 293 -8.03 4.83 -5.87
CA THR A 293 -8.75 3.61 -5.50
C THR A 293 -8.03 2.35 -5.96
N PHE A 294 -7.49 2.35 -7.18
CA PHE A 294 -6.78 1.21 -7.76
C PHE A 294 -5.49 0.88 -7.00
N PHE A 295 -4.61 1.87 -6.79
CA PHE A 295 -3.38 1.64 -6.02
C PHE A 295 -3.66 1.36 -4.54
N GLY A 296 -4.71 1.97 -3.98
CA GLY A 296 -5.15 1.69 -2.62
C GLY A 296 -5.53 0.23 -2.47
N TRP A 297 -6.31 -0.30 -3.41
CA TRP A 297 -6.71 -1.70 -3.46
C TRP A 297 -5.52 -2.66 -3.68
N ILE A 298 -4.66 -2.39 -4.67
CA ILE A 298 -3.46 -3.20 -4.92
C ILE A 298 -2.58 -3.30 -3.67
N SER A 299 -2.43 -2.19 -2.95
CA SER A 299 -1.60 -2.17 -1.74
C SER A 299 -2.17 -3.04 -0.60
N LEU A 300 -3.47 -3.35 -0.62
CA LEU A 300 -4.12 -4.27 0.32
C LEU A 300 -4.00 -5.73 -0.09
N LEU A 301 -3.48 -6.06 -1.29
CA LEU A 301 -3.20 -7.45 -1.62
C LEU A 301 -2.23 -8.06 -0.59
N PRO A 302 -2.43 -9.32 -0.18
CA PRO A 302 -1.63 -10.02 0.83
C PRO A 302 -0.22 -10.41 0.32
N ILE A 303 0.45 -9.50 -0.38
CA ILE A 303 1.78 -9.66 -0.97
C ILE A 303 2.84 -9.26 0.06
N PRO A 304 3.96 -10.01 0.19
CA PRO A 304 5.10 -9.59 0.98
C PRO A 304 5.51 -8.15 0.69
N THR A 305 5.92 -7.41 1.72
CA THR A 305 6.28 -5.98 1.67
C THR A 305 5.15 -4.99 1.41
N PHE A 306 3.98 -5.43 0.96
CA PHE A 306 2.81 -4.55 0.78
C PHE A 306 2.10 -4.34 2.13
N PRO A 307 1.31 -3.26 2.28
CA PRO A 307 0.40 -3.09 3.41
C PRO A 307 -0.46 -4.33 3.73
N GLY A 308 -1.06 -4.95 2.72
CA GLY A 308 -1.85 -6.17 2.87
C GLY A 308 -1.04 -7.36 3.41
N GLY A 309 0.20 -7.55 2.94
CA GLY A 309 1.08 -8.58 3.49
C GLY A 309 1.50 -8.31 4.94
N ARG A 310 1.68 -7.05 5.34
CA ARG A 310 1.93 -6.69 6.75
C ARG A 310 0.69 -6.90 7.61
N LEU A 311 -0.51 -6.61 7.09
CA LEU A 311 -1.77 -6.93 7.75
C LEU A 311 -1.97 -8.43 7.95
N MET A 312 -1.60 -9.24 6.95
CA MET A 312 -1.63 -10.70 7.06
C MET A 312 -0.69 -11.20 8.17
N VAL A 313 0.55 -10.69 8.22
CA VAL A 313 1.50 -11.03 9.29
C VAL A 313 1.00 -10.56 10.66
N ALA A 314 0.45 -9.34 10.74
CA ALA A 314 -0.13 -8.83 11.99
C ALA A 314 -1.22 -9.75 12.54
N ARG A 315 -2.07 -10.32 11.67
CA ARG A 315 -3.19 -11.19 12.08
C ARG A 315 -2.79 -12.64 12.33
N LEU A 316 -2.03 -13.26 11.42
CA LEU A 316 -1.70 -14.68 11.49
C LEU A 316 -0.42 -14.96 12.30
N GLY A 317 0.43 -13.96 12.49
CA GLY A 317 1.81 -14.15 12.93
C GLY A 317 2.74 -14.48 11.76
N SER A 318 4.01 -14.14 11.91
CA SER A 318 5.00 -14.22 10.83
C SER A 318 5.23 -15.65 10.35
N VAL A 319 5.34 -16.62 11.26
CA VAL A 319 5.59 -18.04 10.92
C VAL A 319 4.44 -18.62 10.10
N MET A 320 3.20 -18.42 10.53
CA MET A 320 2.00 -18.92 9.84
C MET A 320 1.74 -18.19 8.52
N ALA A 321 1.94 -16.86 8.50
CA ALA A 321 1.79 -16.04 7.31
C ALA A 321 2.83 -16.42 6.23
N ARG A 322 4.06 -16.73 6.62
CA ARG A 322 5.20 -17.01 5.72
C ARG A 322 5.45 -18.49 5.47
N ASN A 323 4.62 -19.38 6.02
CA ASN A 323 4.68 -20.80 5.74
C ASN A 323 4.42 -21.08 4.24
N SER A 324 5.23 -21.96 3.63
CA SER A 324 5.10 -22.45 2.26
C SER A 324 3.66 -22.84 1.89
N GLY A 325 2.92 -23.52 2.78
CA GLY A 325 1.53 -23.89 2.53
C GLY A 325 0.60 -22.68 2.38
N THR A 326 0.81 -21.63 3.18
CA THR A 326 0.07 -20.36 3.06
C THR A 326 0.46 -19.63 1.78
N GLN A 327 1.75 -19.59 1.45
CA GLN A 327 2.24 -18.92 0.23
C GLN A 327 1.75 -19.58 -1.06
N VAL A 328 1.71 -20.91 -1.10
CA VAL A 328 1.14 -21.66 -2.24
C VAL A 328 -0.35 -21.35 -2.39
N ARG A 329 -1.12 -21.30 -1.30
CA ARG A 329 -2.54 -20.90 -1.34
C ARG A 329 -2.72 -19.48 -1.86
N LEU A 330 -1.90 -18.53 -1.39
CA LEU A 330 -1.94 -17.13 -1.86
C LEU A 330 -1.61 -17.04 -3.35
N PHE A 331 -0.61 -17.79 -3.81
CA PHE A 331 -0.26 -17.87 -5.22
C PHE A 331 -1.46 -18.33 -6.07
N PHE A 332 -2.14 -19.41 -5.68
CA PHE A 332 -3.34 -19.85 -6.39
C PHE A 332 -4.49 -18.84 -6.35
N VAL A 333 -4.74 -18.20 -5.20
CA VAL A 333 -5.75 -17.14 -5.10
C VAL A 333 -5.44 -16.00 -6.08
N ILE A 334 -4.18 -15.61 -6.18
CA ILE A 334 -3.74 -14.55 -7.10
C ILE A 334 -3.88 -14.97 -8.56
N LEU A 335 -3.60 -16.24 -8.90
CA LEU A 335 -3.86 -16.75 -10.25
C LEU A 335 -5.35 -16.76 -10.60
N ILE A 336 -6.23 -17.08 -9.63
CA ILE A 336 -7.69 -17.00 -9.83
C ILE A 336 -8.11 -15.55 -10.07
N PHE A 337 -7.60 -14.58 -9.31
CA PHE A 337 -7.86 -13.16 -9.56
C PHE A 337 -7.30 -12.70 -10.92
N ALA A 338 -6.10 -13.14 -11.28
CA ALA A 338 -5.51 -12.84 -12.58
C ALA A 338 -6.40 -13.36 -13.73
N TRP A 339 -6.99 -14.55 -13.58
CA TRP A 339 -7.96 -15.08 -14.53
C TRP A 339 -9.27 -14.27 -14.53
N LEU A 340 -9.84 -13.96 -13.35
CA LEU A 340 -11.07 -13.18 -13.20
C LEU A 340 -10.97 -11.78 -13.84
N PHE A 341 -9.77 -11.19 -13.80
CA PHE A 341 -9.47 -9.87 -14.35
C PHE A 341 -8.82 -9.92 -15.73
N ASN A 342 -8.95 -11.05 -16.46
CA ASN A 342 -8.44 -11.21 -17.82
C ASN A 342 -6.96 -10.84 -17.99
N ALA A 343 -6.12 -11.10 -16.98
CA ALA A 343 -4.69 -10.83 -17.04
C ALA A 343 -3.93 -11.71 -18.06
N PHE A 344 -4.54 -12.81 -18.50
CA PHE A 344 -3.99 -13.76 -19.47
C PHE A 344 -4.54 -13.57 -20.88
N ASP A 345 -5.57 -12.72 -21.05
CA ASP A 345 -6.19 -12.45 -22.34
C ASP A 345 -5.62 -11.13 -22.90
N GLY A 346 -4.49 -11.24 -23.58
CA GLY A 346 -3.71 -10.09 -24.06
C GLY A 346 -2.83 -9.44 -23.00
N PHE A 347 -2.29 -8.26 -23.32
CA PHE A 347 -1.46 -7.45 -22.43
C PHE A 347 -2.32 -6.37 -21.79
N SER A 348 -2.83 -6.63 -20.57
CA SER A 348 -3.67 -5.70 -19.81
C SER A 348 -2.93 -5.10 -18.62
N VAL A 349 -3.53 -4.11 -17.96
CA VAL A 349 -3.05 -3.54 -16.69
C VAL A 349 -2.77 -4.67 -15.68
N TRP A 350 -3.61 -5.70 -15.65
CA TRP A 350 -3.52 -6.82 -14.72
C TRP A 350 -2.33 -7.74 -14.99
N THR A 351 -1.93 -7.89 -16.26
CA THR A 351 -0.69 -8.61 -16.62
C THR A 351 0.52 -7.97 -15.96
N LEU A 352 0.59 -6.63 -15.92
CA LEU A 352 1.67 -5.89 -15.26
C LEU A 352 1.61 -5.99 -13.73
N VAL A 353 0.40 -5.93 -13.15
CA VAL A 353 0.22 -6.18 -11.71
C VAL A 353 0.74 -7.56 -11.34
N LEU A 354 0.39 -8.59 -12.13
CA LEU A 354 0.85 -9.96 -11.92
C LEU A 354 2.37 -10.07 -12.01
N ALA A 355 2.97 -9.48 -13.07
CA ALA A 355 4.42 -9.45 -13.25
C ALA A 355 5.16 -8.77 -12.09
N LEU A 356 4.53 -7.75 -11.46
CA LEU A 356 5.09 -7.06 -10.31
C LEU A 356 4.99 -7.89 -9.02
N ILE A 357 3.86 -8.53 -8.74
CA ILE A 357 3.62 -9.20 -7.44
C ILE A 357 4.22 -10.61 -7.34
N LEU A 358 4.35 -11.33 -8.45
CA LEU A 358 4.86 -12.71 -8.45
C LEU A 358 6.28 -12.82 -7.88
N PRO A 359 7.25 -11.96 -8.26
CA PRO A 359 8.58 -11.97 -7.64
C PRO A 359 8.54 -11.78 -6.12
N PHE A 360 7.66 -10.92 -5.60
CA PHE A 360 7.55 -10.72 -4.16
C PHE A 360 7.06 -11.98 -3.44
N LEU A 361 6.04 -12.65 -3.97
CA LEU A 361 5.58 -13.93 -3.42
C LEU A 361 6.67 -15.00 -3.46
N TYR A 362 7.38 -15.11 -4.58
CA TYR A 362 8.39 -16.14 -4.76
C TYR A 362 9.61 -15.93 -3.86
N TYR A 363 10.19 -14.72 -3.87
CA TYR A 363 11.44 -14.45 -3.15
C TYR A 363 11.24 -14.04 -1.69
N MET A 364 10.10 -13.42 -1.35
CA MET A 364 9.86 -12.85 -0.01
C MET A 364 8.68 -13.51 0.71
N GLY A 365 7.93 -14.39 0.04
CA GLY A 365 6.78 -15.08 0.63
C GLY A 365 7.19 -16.07 1.72
N GLY A 366 8.31 -16.76 1.52
CA GLY A 366 8.79 -17.78 2.46
C GLY A 366 9.65 -17.27 3.61
N GLU A 367 9.86 -15.95 3.72
CA GLU A 367 10.82 -15.35 4.67
C GLU A 367 10.14 -14.89 5.98
N PRO A 368 10.26 -15.64 7.11
CA PRO A 368 9.60 -15.32 8.38
C PRO A 368 10.21 -14.10 9.11
N GLY A 369 11.34 -13.59 8.61
CA GLY A 369 11.96 -12.36 9.09
C GLY A 369 11.35 -11.07 8.53
N ILE A 370 10.38 -11.17 7.61
CA ILE A 370 9.85 -10.01 6.87
C ILE A 370 8.33 -9.89 7.05
N PRO A 371 7.85 -8.87 7.80
CA PRO A 371 8.58 -7.83 8.54
C PRO A 371 9.21 -8.33 9.85
N ILE A 372 10.09 -7.52 10.43
CA ILE A 372 10.71 -7.78 11.73
C ILE A 372 9.75 -7.31 12.84
N VAL A 373 9.12 -8.24 13.54
CA VAL A 373 8.31 -7.96 14.74
C VAL A 373 9.09 -8.43 15.97
N LEU A 374 9.29 -7.53 16.94
CA LEU A 374 10.08 -7.79 18.14
C LEU A 374 9.31 -8.63 19.16
N ASP A 375 8.05 -8.29 19.41
CA ASP A 375 7.16 -9.07 20.25
C ASP A 375 6.18 -9.84 19.38
N GLU A 376 6.66 -10.95 18.81
CA GLU A 376 5.79 -11.83 18.04
C GLU A 376 4.69 -12.39 18.96
N PRO A 377 4.97 -13.06 20.09
CA PRO A 377 3.96 -13.89 20.73
C PRO A 377 2.82 -13.11 21.43
N ALA A 378 3.01 -11.82 21.76
CA ALA A 378 1.94 -10.95 22.28
C ALA A 378 0.65 -10.91 21.42
N GLY A 379 0.75 -11.25 20.13
CA GLY A 379 -0.42 -11.41 19.28
C GLY A 379 -1.25 -10.13 19.11
N LEU A 380 -2.56 -10.30 18.95
CA LEU A 380 -3.53 -9.20 18.87
C LEU A 380 -4.62 -9.41 19.91
N ASP A 381 -5.04 -8.32 20.56
CA ASP A 381 -6.26 -8.35 21.34
C ASP A 381 -7.50 -8.53 20.42
N VAL A 382 -8.51 -9.25 20.91
CA VAL A 382 -9.72 -9.61 20.13
C VAL A 382 -10.39 -8.39 19.49
N THR A 383 -10.36 -7.23 20.15
CA THR A 383 -10.98 -6.01 19.62
C THR A 383 -10.21 -5.44 18.44
N THR A 384 -8.88 -5.39 18.54
CA THR A 384 -7.99 -4.95 17.46
C THR A 384 -8.04 -5.91 16.28
N GLU A 385 -8.00 -7.22 16.54
CA GLU A 385 -8.08 -8.22 15.49
C GLU A 385 -9.37 -8.08 14.67
N LYS A 386 -10.52 -7.96 15.34
CA LYS A 386 -11.82 -7.72 14.69
C LYS A 386 -11.84 -6.43 13.90
N ARG A 387 -11.36 -5.32 14.46
CA ARG A 387 -11.32 -4.02 13.77
C ARG A 387 -10.45 -4.07 12.52
N LEU A 388 -9.24 -4.61 12.62
CA LEU A 388 -8.34 -4.76 11.48
C LEU A 388 -8.96 -5.64 10.40
N GLY A 389 -9.59 -6.76 10.78
CA GLY A 389 -10.29 -7.64 9.85
C GLY A 389 -11.45 -6.94 9.13
N ILE A 390 -12.30 -6.22 9.86
CA ILE A 390 -13.45 -5.49 9.29
C ILE A 390 -12.99 -4.38 8.35
N PHE A 391 -12.05 -3.53 8.78
CA PHE A 391 -11.58 -2.45 7.91
C PHE A 391 -10.86 -2.98 6.68
N PHE A 392 -10.01 -4.00 6.83
CA PHE A 392 -9.38 -4.66 5.69
C PHE A 392 -10.41 -5.17 4.70
N PHE A 393 -11.39 -5.94 5.16
CA PHE A 393 -12.45 -6.49 4.30
C PHE A 393 -13.27 -5.38 3.64
N LEU A 394 -13.68 -4.36 4.40
CA LEU A 394 -14.47 -3.25 3.92
C LEU A 394 -13.74 -2.48 2.82
N PHE A 395 -12.48 -2.08 3.02
CA PHE A 395 -11.72 -1.36 2.00
C PHE A 395 -11.41 -2.25 0.79
N PHE A 396 -11.09 -3.52 1.01
CA PHE A 396 -10.79 -4.45 -0.08
C PHE A 396 -12.01 -4.76 -0.95
N MET A 397 -13.21 -4.83 -0.37
CA MET A 397 -14.44 -5.10 -1.13
C MET A 397 -15.02 -3.84 -1.77
N LEU A 398 -15.06 -2.72 -1.06
CA LEU A 398 -15.61 -1.48 -1.61
C LEU A 398 -14.77 -0.93 -2.76
N ALA A 399 -13.44 -1.06 -2.68
CA ALA A 399 -12.53 -0.59 -3.71
C ALA A 399 -12.20 -1.66 -4.76
N LEU A 400 -12.98 -2.75 -4.85
CA LEU A 400 -12.77 -3.80 -5.83
C LEU A 400 -12.78 -3.18 -7.24
N PRO A 401 -11.65 -3.21 -7.97
CA PRO A 401 -11.54 -2.58 -9.28
C PRO A 401 -12.27 -3.42 -10.32
N SER A 402 -12.53 -2.80 -11.47
CA SER A 402 -13.13 -3.48 -12.62
C SER A 402 -12.12 -4.36 -13.39
N GLN A 403 -12.62 -5.12 -14.36
CA GLN A 403 -11.78 -5.93 -15.25
C GLN A 403 -10.87 -5.07 -16.13
N SER A 404 -11.34 -3.91 -16.59
CA SER A 404 -10.51 -2.98 -17.34
C SER A 404 -10.63 -1.56 -16.76
N PRO A 405 -9.82 -1.20 -15.75
CA PRO A 405 -9.92 0.10 -15.08
C PRO A 405 -9.83 1.30 -16.03
N VAL A 406 -9.21 1.10 -17.19
CA VAL A 406 -9.17 2.02 -18.31
C VAL A 406 -9.56 1.24 -19.57
N LEU A 407 -10.44 1.83 -20.38
CA LEU A 407 -10.87 1.28 -21.66
C LEU A 407 -10.40 2.20 -22.80
N LEU A 408 -9.93 1.56 -23.86
CA LEU A 408 -9.67 2.18 -25.16
C LEU A 408 -10.75 1.69 -26.11
N HIS A 409 -11.50 2.63 -26.71
CA HIS A 409 -12.56 2.29 -27.65
C HIS A 409 -12.00 2.14 -29.06
N ASP A 410 -11.54 0.93 -29.41
CA ASP A 410 -10.95 0.62 -30.71
C ASP A 410 -11.97 0.69 -31.86
N GLU A 411 -13.25 0.47 -31.57
CA GLU A 411 -14.37 0.49 -32.54
C GLU A 411 -15.09 1.84 -32.62
N TRP A 412 -14.53 2.92 -32.06
CA TRP A 412 -15.18 4.23 -32.02
C TRP A 412 -15.59 4.79 -33.40
N GLN A 413 -14.86 4.41 -34.45
CA GLN A 413 -15.14 4.81 -35.84
C GLN A 413 -15.90 3.73 -36.62
N ALA A 414 -16.34 2.65 -35.98
CA ALA A 414 -17.15 1.64 -36.64
C ALA A 414 -18.51 2.25 -37.06
N PRO A 415 -19.02 1.92 -38.26
CA PRO A 415 -20.32 2.40 -38.68
C PRO A 415 -21.40 1.87 -37.72
N LEU A 416 -22.37 2.72 -37.37
CA LEU A 416 -23.53 2.30 -36.58
C LEU A 416 -24.35 1.31 -37.40
N GLU A 417 -24.38 0.05 -36.96
CA GLU A 417 -25.25 -0.98 -37.53
C GLU A 417 -26.53 -1.06 -36.69
N PHE A 418 -27.64 -0.63 -37.29
CA PHE A 418 -28.95 -0.77 -36.66
C PHE A 418 -29.57 -2.10 -37.06
N GLN A 419 -29.69 -3.02 -36.11
CA GLN A 419 -30.51 -4.21 -36.28
C GLN A 419 -31.93 -3.89 -35.78
N PHE A 420 -32.87 -3.85 -36.71
CA PHE A 420 -34.28 -3.80 -36.37
C PHE A 420 -34.80 -5.24 -36.34
N ASP A 421 -35.49 -5.62 -35.26
CA ASP A 421 -36.38 -6.79 -35.31
C ASP A 421 -37.48 -6.54 -36.36
N GLU A 422 -38.02 -7.61 -36.96
CA GLU A 422 -38.94 -7.59 -38.12
C GLU A 422 -39.70 -6.26 -38.26
N ILE A 423 -39.31 -5.48 -39.27
CA ILE A 423 -40.01 -4.23 -39.59
C ILE A 423 -41.39 -4.64 -40.11
N GLU A 424 -42.41 -4.62 -39.24
CA GLU A 424 -43.80 -4.76 -39.66
C GLU A 424 -44.12 -3.58 -40.58
N ALA A 425 -44.23 -3.87 -41.88
CA ALA A 425 -44.59 -2.87 -42.86
C ALA A 425 -46.02 -2.43 -42.58
N ALA A 426 -46.19 -1.17 -42.15
CA ALA A 426 -47.50 -0.59 -41.93
C ALA A 426 -48.36 -0.79 -43.19
N SER A 427 -49.45 -1.54 -43.04
CA SER A 427 -50.39 -1.80 -44.12
C SER A 427 -51.50 -0.75 -44.07
N ARG A 428 -51.88 -0.25 -45.24
CA ARG A 428 -52.98 0.70 -45.36
C ARG A 428 -54.27 -0.09 -45.54
N GLY A 429 -55.18 0.02 -44.57
CA GLY A 429 -56.52 -0.55 -44.66
C GLY A 429 -57.33 0.08 -45.79
N ASP A 430 -58.38 -0.63 -46.24
CA ASP A 430 -59.30 -0.15 -47.29
C ASP A 430 -60.10 1.09 -46.86
N ASP A 431 -60.11 1.41 -45.56
CA ASP A 431 -60.66 2.65 -44.97
C ASP A 431 -59.67 3.84 -45.01
N GLY A 432 -58.46 3.61 -45.53
CA GLY A 432 -57.41 4.60 -45.66
C GLY A 432 -56.60 4.84 -44.38
N VAL A 433 -56.84 4.09 -43.30
CA VAL A 433 -56.11 4.18 -42.03
C VAL A 433 -54.88 3.26 -42.06
N TRP A 434 -53.76 3.74 -41.52
CA TRP A 434 -52.53 2.95 -41.42
C TRP A 434 -52.54 2.11 -40.14
N THR A 435 -52.31 0.82 -40.28
CA THR A 435 -52.13 -0.11 -39.16
C THR A 435 -50.73 -0.72 -39.24
N THR A 436 -49.97 -0.60 -38.15
CA THR A 436 -48.73 -1.35 -37.94
C THR A 436 -49.06 -2.80 -37.66
#